data_AF-A0AAF5I0B4-F1
#
_entry.id   AF-A0AAF5I0B4-F1
#
_cell.length_a   1.000
_cell.length_b   1.000
_cell.length_c   1.000
_cell.angle_alpha   90.00
_cell.angle_beta   90.00
_cell.angle_gamma   90.00
#
_symmetry.space_group_name_H-M   'P 1'
#
loop_
_entity.id
_entity.type
_entity.pdbx_description
1 polymer ?
#
loop_
_entity_poly.entity_id
_entity_poly.type
_entity_poly.pdbx_seq_one_letter_code
_entity_poly.pdbx_strand_id
1 'polypeptide(L)'
;MMTFTFGQNYYYNKIELLCTCENISCLPDDFKMEIMRNIFDILDVNKNNITDFDEIYSNQLKPLNIRNPNAIVNGKKYSDIFYSLVNWIEKMDLDGDGKVTWVEFVSKVNEIFI
;
A
#
# COMPACT_ATOMS: atom_id res chain seq x y z
N MET A 1 29.30 9.75 0.14
CA MET A 1 29.15 8.30 -0.06
C MET A 1 28.52 7.75 1.21
N MET A 2 27.21 7.56 1.22
CA MET A 2 26.45 7.12 2.40
C MET A 2 26.15 5.63 2.20
N THR A 3 26.96 4.77 2.81
CA THR A 3 26.81 3.32 2.77
C THR A 3 25.75 2.90 3.79
N PHE A 4 24.57 2.51 3.31
CA PHE A 4 23.60 1.78 4.13
C PHE A 4 24.03 0.31 4.22
N THR A 5 24.58 -0.09 5.36
CA THR A 5 24.83 -1.49 5.68
C THR A 5 23.53 -2.14 6.15
N PHE A 6 22.76 -2.72 5.24
CA PHE A 6 21.72 -3.70 5.61
C PHE A 6 22.42 -5.02 5.90
N GLY A 7 22.63 -5.31 7.18
CA GLY A 7 23.43 -6.46 7.58
C GLY A 7 23.27 -6.83 9.04
N GLN A 8 22.05 -7.20 9.46
CA GLN A 8 21.80 -8.22 10.48
C GLN A 8 20.49 -8.93 10.13
N ASN A 9 20.57 -10.21 9.77
CA ASN A 9 19.40 -11.07 9.62
C ASN A 9 18.84 -11.35 11.02
N TYR A 10 17.92 -10.51 11.49
CA TYR A 10 17.10 -10.84 12.64
C TYR A 10 16.01 -11.80 12.17
N TYR A 11 16.15 -13.08 12.50
CA TYR A 11 15.11 -14.07 12.22
C TYR A 11 14.02 -13.92 13.28
N TYR A 12 13.15 -12.93 13.11
CA TYR A 12 11.99 -12.78 13.98
C TYR A 12 10.95 -13.84 13.63
N ASN A 13 10.42 -14.53 14.65
CA ASN A 13 9.20 -15.31 14.48
C ASN A 13 8.05 -14.33 14.20
N LYS A 14 7.57 -14.28 12.95
CA LYS A 14 6.55 -13.32 12.50
C LYS A 14 5.28 -13.34 13.37
N ILE A 15 4.89 -14.52 13.87
CA ILE A 15 3.75 -14.66 14.77
C ILE A 15 4.06 -14.02 16.13
N GLU A 16 5.27 -14.20 16.64
CA GLU A 16 5.70 -13.64 17.94
C GLU A 16 5.81 -12.12 17.91
N LEU A 17 6.26 -11.53 16.78
CA LEU A 17 6.23 -10.08 16.58
C LEU A 17 4.80 -9.55 16.60
N LEU A 18 3.87 -10.18 15.88
CA LEU A 18 2.46 -9.78 15.88
C LEU A 18 1.81 -9.95 17.27
N CYS A 19 2.27 -10.92 18.08
CA CYS A 19 1.77 -11.13 19.43
C CYS A 19 2.38 -10.20 20.49
N THR A 20 3.61 -9.72 20.30
CA THR A 20 4.29 -8.81 21.25
C THR A 20 4.06 -7.33 20.92
N CYS A 21 3.73 -7.04 19.67
CA CYS A 21 3.49 -5.70 19.19
C CYS A 21 1.98 -5.41 19.10
N GLU A 22 1.45 -4.67 20.07
CA GLU A 22 0.01 -4.37 20.18
C GLU A 22 -0.50 -3.41 19.09
N ASN A 23 0.39 -2.67 18.43
CA ASN A 23 0.04 -1.75 17.35
C ASN A 23 1.06 -1.86 16.20
N ILE A 24 0.61 -1.73 14.95
CA ILE A 24 1.44 -1.87 13.74
C ILE A 24 2.68 -0.96 13.74
N SER A 25 2.65 0.13 14.52
CA SER A 25 3.75 1.08 14.71
C SER A 25 5.00 0.49 15.39
N CYS A 26 4.89 -0.53 16.25
CA CYS A 26 6.05 -1.15 16.92
C CYS A 26 6.74 -2.25 16.09
N LEU A 27 6.25 -2.54 14.88
CA LEU A 27 6.87 -3.54 14.04
C LEU A 27 8.29 -3.10 13.63
N PRO A 28 9.28 -4.01 13.60
CA PRO A 28 10.60 -3.75 13.03
C PRO A 28 10.52 -3.21 11.60
N ASP A 29 11.45 -2.34 11.22
CA ASP A 29 11.42 -1.65 9.93
C ASP A 29 11.49 -2.62 8.74
N ASP A 30 12.28 -3.69 8.84
CA ASP A 30 12.35 -4.76 7.84
C ASP A 30 10.99 -5.44 7.64
N PHE A 31 10.25 -5.68 8.72
CA PHE A 31 8.91 -6.27 8.66
C PHE A 31 7.88 -5.28 8.10
N LYS A 32 7.95 -3.99 8.45
CA LYS A 32 7.12 -2.94 7.84
C LYS A 32 7.37 -2.88 6.32
N MET A 33 8.62 -2.91 5.89
CA MET A 33 9.00 -2.90 4.48
C MET A 33 8.51 -4.14 3.73
N GLU A 34 8.51 -5.31 4.36
CA GLU A 34 7.90 -6.52 3.80
C GLU A 34 6.39 -6.34 3.58
N ILE A 35 5.67 -5.81 4.57
CA ILE A 35 4.23 -5.50 4.45
C ILE A 35 3.99 -4.49 3.33
N MET A 36 4.78 -3.42 3.27
CA MET A 36 4.65 -2.42 2.20
C MET A 36 4.91 -3.03 0.83
N ARG A 37 5.91 -3.89 0.69
CA ARG A 37 6.21 -4.56 -0.58
C ARG A 37 5.04 -5.43 -1.02
N ASN A 38 4.47 -6.21 -0.10
CA ASN A 38 3.29 -7.02 -0.37
C ASN A 38 2.08 -6.18 -0.80
N ILE A 39 1.84 -5.03 -0.17
CA ILE A 39 0.77 -4.10 -0.56
C ILE A 39 1.04 -3.53 -1.95
N PHE A 40 2.24 -3.01 -2.19
CA PHE A 40 2.58 -2.43 -3.49
C PHE A 40 2.52 -3.49 -4.60
N ASP A 41 2.89 -4.73 -4.32
CA ASP A 41 2.76 -5.83 -5.28
C ASP A 41 1.32 -6.21 -5.64
N ILE A 42 0.34 -5.86 -4.81
CA ILE A 42 -1.08 -6.02 -5.16
C ILE A 42 -1.53 -4.89 -6.10
N LEU A 43 -0.90 -3.72 -6.03
CA LEU A 43 -1.27 -2.51 -6.77
C LEU A 43 -0.51 -2.40 -8.11
N ASP A 44 0.80 -2.63 -8.08
CA ASP A 44 1.70 -2.74 -9.24
C ASP A 44 1.54 -4.12 -9.88
N VAL A 45 0.54 -4.19 -10.76
CA VAL A 45 0.09 -5.43 -11.38
C VAL A 45 1.08 -5.87 -12.45
N ASN A 46 1.60 -4.93 -13.22
CA ASN A 46 2.53 -5.24 -14.29
C ASN A 46 4.00 -5.40 -13.83
N LYS A 47 4.30 -5.13 -12.55
CA LYS A 47 5.62 -5.28 -11.91
C LYS A 47 6.68 -4.30 -12.44
N ASN A 48 6.28 -3.06 -12.74
CA ASN A 48 7.20 -2.01 -13.20
C ASN A 48 7.66 -1.05 -12.08
N ASN A 49 7.34 -1.33 -10.81
CA ASN A 49 7.60 -0.48 -9.63
C ASN A 49 6.88 0.87 -9.64
N ILE A 50 5.78 0.95 -10.38
CA ILE A 50 4.87 2.10 -10.46
C ILE A 50 3.46 1.53 -10.32
N THR A 51 2.56 2.27 -9.68
CA THR A 51 1.12 1.99 -9.73
C THR A 51 0.35 3.26 -10.04
N ASP A 52 -0.72 3.15 -10.79
CA ASP A 52 -1.58 4.27 -11.16
C ASP A 52 -3.06 3.90 -11.04
N PHE A 53 -3.92 4.87 -11.31
CA PHE A 53 -5.36 4.67 -11.23
C PHE A 53 -5.85 3.55 -12.17
N ASP A 54 -5.28 3.44 -13.37
CA ASP A 54 -5.72 2.47 -14.38
C ASP A 54 -5.38 1.04 -13.96
N GLU A 55 -4.20 0.82 -13.37
CA GLU A 55 -3.82 -0.47 -12.81
C GLU A 55 -4.74 -0.89 -11.67
N ILE A 56 -5.00 0.02 -10.72
CA ILE A 56 -5.83 -0.30 -9.56
C ILE A 56 -7.29 -0.50 -10.01
N TYR A 57 -7.80 0.37 -10.88
CA TYR A 57 -9.15 0.25 -11.43
C TYR A 57 -9.32 -1.07 -12.18
N SER A 58 -8.39 -1.42 -13.08
CA SER A 58 -8.51 -2.60 -13.92
C SER A 58 -8.47 -3.91 -13.14
N ASN A 59 -7.72 -3.95 -12.04
CA ASN A 59 -7.52 -5.17 -11.26
C ASN A 59 -8.43 -5.30 -10.04
N GLN A 60 -8.84 -4.20 -9.42
CA GLN A 60 -9.62 -4.24 -8.19
C GLN A 60 -11.08 -3.84 -8.38
N LEU A 61 -11.33 -2.80 -9.18
CA LEU A 61 -12.68 -2.22 -9.31
C LEU A 61 -13.47 -2.80 -10.48
N LYS A 62 -12.84 -2.89 -11.66
CA LYS A 62 -13.46 -3.39 -12.89
C LYS A 62 -14.00 -4.83 -12.74
N PRO A 63 -13.32 -5.77 -12.07
CA PRO A 63 -13.85 -7.13 -11.89
C PRO A 63 -15.11 -7.21 -11.03
N LEU A 64 -15.38 -6.21 -10.18
CA LEU A 64 -16.63 -6.15 -9.41
C LEU A 64 -17.85 -5.91 -10.33
N ASN A 65 -17.65 -5.40 -11.54
CA ASN A 65 -18.68 -5.13 -12.55
C ASN A 65 -19.86 -4.28 -12.00
N ILE A 66 -19.55 -3.34 -11.11
CA ILE A 66 -20.54 -2.47 -10.48
C ILE A 66 -20.75 -1.23 -11.33
N ARG A 67 -21.99 -1.04 -11.78
CA ARG A 67 -22.40 0.13 -12.58
C ARG A 67 -23.17 1.17 -11.77
N ASN A 68 -23.77 0.76 -10.64
CA ASN A 68 -24.50 1.66 -9.77
C ASN A 68 -23.54 2.25 -8.71
N PRO A 69 -23.24 3.56 -8.73
CA PRO A 69 -22.34 4.18 -7.74
C PRO A 69 -22.86 4.05 -6.30
N ASN A 70 -24.17 3.85 -6.11
CA ASN A 70 -24.78 3.64 -4.79
C ASN A 70 -24.83 2.17 -4.35
N ALA A 71 -24.30 1.22 -5.15
CA ALA A 71 -24.22 -0.17 -4.74
C ALA A 71 -23.36 -0.31 -3.48
N ILE A 72 -23.77 -1.18 -2.56
CA ILE A 72 -23.03 -1.43 -1.31
C ILE A 72 -22.07 -2.59 -1.52
N VAL A 73 -20.78 -2.35 -1.27
CA VAL A 73 -19.70 -3.35 -1.28
C VAL A 73 -19.01 -3.29 0.07
N ASN A 74 -18.96 -4.43 0.77
CA ASN A 74 -18.36 -4.52 2.11
C ASN A 74 -18.86 -3.42 3.07
N GLY A 75 -20.16 -3.11 3.02
CA GLY A 75 -20.80 -2.11 3.88
C GLY A 75 -20.60 -0.64 3.49
N LYS A 76 -19.89 -0.33 2.39
CA LYS A 76 -19.68 1.04 1.88
C LYS A 76 -20.29 1.23 0.50
N LYS A 77 -20.67 2.46 0.12
CA LYS A 77 -21.07 2.71 -1.26
C LYS A 77 -19.87 2.54 -2.18
N TYR A 78 -20.11 2.01 -3.36
CA TYR A 78 -19.09 1.84 -4.38
C TYR A 78 -18.42 3.18 -4.75
N SER A 79 -19.18 4.28 -4.79
CA SER A 79 -18.64 5.63 -4.92
C SER A 79 -17.62 5.97 -3.83
N ASP A 80 -17.87 5.57 -2.58
CA ASP A 80 -16.99 5.89 -1.46
C ASP A 80 -15.68 5.10 -1.55
N ILE A 81 -15.72 3.86 -2.05
CA ILE A 81 -14.53 3.06 -2.35
C ILE A 81 -13.71 3.74 -3.46
N PHE A 82 -14.36 4.17 -4.53
CA PHE A 82 -13.73 4.88 -5.63
C PHE A 82 -13.04 6.17 -5.16
N TYR A 83 -13.74 7.02 -4.41
CA TYR A 83 -13.17 8.26 -3.87
C TYR A 83 -12.03 7.99 -2.87
N SER A 84 -12.13 6.93 -2.06
CA SER A 84 -11.04 6.54 -1.15
C SER A 84 -9.78 6.17 -1.92
N LEU A 85 -9.91 5.52 -3.08
CA LEU A 85 -8.79 5.18 -3.94
C LEU A 85 -8.16 6.43 -4.57
N VAL A 86 -8.97 7.34 -5.12
CA VAL A 86 -8.46 8.60 -5.70
C VAL A 86 -7.68 9.40 -4.63
N ASN A 87 -8.26 9.56 -3.44
CA ASN A 87 -7.59 10.24 -2.33
C ASN A 87 -6.30 9.52 -1.88
N TRP A 88 -6.24 8.20 -1.99
CA TRP A 88 -5.03 7.44 -1.69
C TRP A 88 -3.92 7.75 -2.69
N ILE A 89 -4.22 7.78 -3.99
CA ILE A 89 -3.23 8.14 -5.03
C ILE A 89 -2.74 9.57 -4.78
N GLU A 90 -3.63 10.54 -4.62
CA GLU A 90 -3.27 11.94 -4.36
C GLU A 90 -2.39 12.13 -3.10
N LYS A 91 -2.55 11.25 -2.11
CA LYS A 91 -1.74 11.30 -0.88
C LYS A 91 -0.35 10.71 -1.08
N MET A 92 -0.23 9.70 -1.93
CA MET A 92 1.01 8.93 -2.12
C MET A 92 1.87 9.48 -3.27
N ASP A 93 1.25 10.03 -4.32
CA ASP A 93 1.88 10.70 -5.45
C ASP A 93 2.50 12.03 -4.99
N LEU A 94 3.82 12.05 -4.80
CA LEU A 94 4.53 13.18 -4.21
C LEU A 94 4.95 14.21 -5.25
N ASP A 95 5.18 13.79 -6.50
CA ASP A 95 5.58 14.67 -7.58
C ASP A 95 4.42 15.17 -8.44
N GLY A 96 3.24 14.57 -8.31
CA GLY A 96 2.00 14.97 -8.96
C GLY A 96 1.89 14.50 -10.40
N ASP A 97 2.63 13.45 -10.81
CA ASP A 97 2.60 12.91 -12.17
C ASP A 97 1.40 11.98 -12.45
N GLY A 98 0.57 11.73 -11.43
CA GLY A 98 -0.60 10.87 -11.47
C GLY A 98 -0.27 9.39 -11.21
N LYS A 99 0.96 9.06 -10.84
CA LYS A 99 1.42 7.72 -10.52
C LYS A 99 2.07 7.70 -9.13
N VAL A 100 2.18 6.50 -8.58
CA VAL A 100 2.85 6.25 -7.31
C VAL A 100 3.99 5.27 -7.56
N THR A 101 5.21 5.76 -7.50
CA THR A 101 6.41 4.93 -7.53
C THR A 101 6.63 4.22 -6.20
N TRP A 102 7.41 3.13 -6.22
CA TRP A 102 7.81 2.45 -4.98
C TRP A 102 8.50 3.41 -3.98
N VAL A 103 9.30 4.35 -4.48
CA VAL A 103 10.02 5.33 -3.64
C VAL A 103 9.05 6.26 -2.94
N GLU A 104 8.04 6.76 -3.63
CA GLU A 104 7.02 7.63 -3.05
C GLU A 104 6.18 6.89 -2.01
N PHE A 105 5.76 5.66 -2.32
CA PHE A 105 5.00 4.84 -1.39
C PHE A 105 5.78 4.59 -0.09
N VAL A 106 7.06 4.21 -0.19
CA VAL A 106 7.94 3.99 0.97
C VAL A 106 8.22 5.28 1.74
N SER A 107 8.29 6.42 1.05
CA SER A 107 8.46 7.74 1.69
C SER A 107 7.30 8.07 2.63
N LYS A 108 6.15 7.40 2.47
CA LYS A 108 4.96 7.49 3.32
C LYS A 108 4.87 6.39 4.39
N VAL A 109 5.91 5.59 4.63
CA VAL A 109 5.90 4.50 5.63
C VAL A 109 5.40 4.96 6.99
N ASN A 110 5.89 6.09 7.47
CA ASN A 110 5.50 6.64 8.77
C ASN A 110 4.05 7.10 8.81
N GLU A 111 3.39 7.34 7.68
CA GLU A 111 1.96 7.69 7.63
C GLU A 111 1.06 6.44 7.52
N ILE A 112 1.61 5.32 7.07
CA ILE A 112 0.90 4.04 6.91
C ILE A 112 0.87 3.26 8.23
N PHE A 113 1.93 3.35 9.04
CA PHE A 113 2.09 2.59 10.28
C PHE A 113 1.92 3.44 11.56
N ILE A 114 1.05 4.47 11.56
CA ILE A 114 0.71 5.28 12.76
C ILE A 114 -0.34 4.57 13.62
#